data_AF-A0AAV0WNU8-F1
#
_entry.id   AF-A0AAV0WNU8-F1
#
_cell.length_a   1.000
_cell.length_b   1.000
_cell.length_c   1.000
_cell.angle_alpha   90.00
_cell.angle_beta   90.00
_cell.angle_gamma   90.00
#
_symmetry.space_group_name_H-M   'P 1'
#
loop_
_entity.id
_entity.type
_entity.pdbx_description
1 polymer ?
#
loop_
_entity_poly.entity_id
_entity_poly.type
_entity_poly.pdbx_seq_one_letter_code
_entity_poly.pdbx_strand_id
1 'polypeptide(L)'
;MIKKKKICEELFIKKHYREKSGRYVVRLPFKEPPPAVNDSYQVAVSRVKRVERALKGQPTLWSMYKEFMCEYEHSDHMKLVQPGEQQPLIYLPHHHVCRLASSSTKLRVVFDGSSKIDDGCSLNDRLYRDHKLQKNIVDIITHFRFLAIVFTADICQMFRQIQVDREDQQFQGVVWRDDPSKPIQSYRLATVTYGLITSPYHALRVLK
;
A
#
# COMPACT_ATOMS: atom_id res chain seq x y z
N MET A 1 14.40 -20.64 10.21
CA MET A 1 13.10 -19.92 10.21
C MET A 1 12.90 -18.99 11.43
N ILE A 2 13.44 -19.31 12.62
CA ILE A 2 13.26 -18.51 13.85
C ILE A 2 13.99 -17.15 13.82
N LYS A 3 15.19 -17.07 13.21
CA LYS A 3 15.97 -15.81 13.12
C LYS A 3 15.26 -14.69 12.34
N LYS A 4 14.60 -14.99 11.21
CA LYS A 4 13.90 -13.98 10.38
C LYS A 4 12.67 -13.38 11.07
N LYS A 5 11.98 -14.17 11.91
CA LYS A 5 10.79 -13.71 12.66
C LYS A 5 11.14 -12.65 13.71
N LYS A 6 12.33 -12.73 14.30
CA LYS A 6 12.81 -11.77 15.29
C LYS A 6 13.14 -10.42 14.67
N ILE A 7 13.76 -10.40 13.48
CA ILE A 7 14.24 -9.15 12.87
C ILE A 7 13.11 -8.16 12.62
N CYS A 8 11.99 -8.59 12.03
CA CYS A 8 10.86 -7.70 11.78
C CYS A 8 10.19 -7.20 13.06
N GLU A 9 10.05 -8.07 14.07
CA GLU A 9 9.50 -7.68 15.38
C GLU A 9 10.43 -6.68 16.07
N GLU A 10 11.74 -6.93 16.06
CA GLU A 10 12.75 -6.03 16.63
C GLU A 10 12.77 -4.67 15.90
N LEU A 11 12.73 -4.67 14.56
CA LEU A 11 12.65 -3.46 13.76
C LEU A 11 11.36 -2.69 14.02
N PHE A 12 10.23 -3.39 14.10
CA PHE A 12 8.94 -2.79 14.42
C PHE A 12 8.97 -2.14 15.79
N ILE A 13 9.29 -2.90 16.86
CA ILE A 13 9.35 -2.38 18.23
C ILE A 13 10.27 -1.16 18.31
N LYS A 14 11.45 -1.22 17.68
CA LYS A 14 12.45 -0.16 17.75
C LYS A 14 12.05 1.12 17.00
N LYS A 15 11.37 0.99 15.86
CA LYS A 15 11.18 2.12 14.92
C LYS A 15 9.74 2.58 14.76
N HIS A 16 8.75 1.80 15.18
CA HIS A 16 7.37 2.27 15.16
C HIS A 16 7.16 3.30 16.26
N TYR A 17 6.25 4.24 16.02
CA TYR A 17 5.80 5.18 17.04
C TYR A 17 4.37 5.60 16.76
N ARG A 18 3.77 6.31 17.72
CA ARG A 18 2.42 6.87 17.59
C ARG A 18 2.49 8.38 17.57
N GLU A 19 1.88 9.00 16.57
CA GLU A 19 1.79 10.45 16.48
C GLU A 19 0.77 11.02 17.46
N LYS A 20 0.81 12.33 17.69
CA LYS A 20 -0.19 13.06 18.50
C LYS A 20 -1.61 12.92 17.95
N SER A 21 -1.74 12.69 16.65
CA SER A 21 -3.02 12.39 15.98
C SER A 21 -3.61 11.04 16.38
N GLY A 22 -2.85 10.19 17.06
CA GLY A 22 -3.22 8.83 17.40
C GLY A 22 -2.93 7.81 16.29
N ARG A 23 -2.44 8.23 15.10
CA ARG A 23 -2.01 7.33 14.03
C ARG A 23 -0.67 6.69 14.36
N TYR A 24 -0.52 5.43 13.97
CA TYR A 24 0.75 4.72 14.04
C TYR A 24 1.60 5.04 12.82
N VAL A 25 2.91 5.18 13.04
CA VAL A 25 3.92 5.31 12.00
C VAL A 25 4.82 4.08 12.06
N VAL A 26 5.05 3.46 10.90
CA VAL A 26 5.88 2.25 10.77
C VAL A 26 6.97 2.46 9.74
N ARG A 27 8.04 1.67 9.87
CA ARG A 27 9.14 1.58 8.91
C ARG A 27 9.02 0.29 8.11
N LEU A 28 9.45 0.32 6.86
CA LEU A 28 9.53 -0.84 5.99
C LEU A 28 10.74 -1.71 6.40
N PRO A 29 10.54 -3.00 6.72
CA PRO A 29 11.61 -3.89 7.15
C PRO A 29 12.42 -4.40 5.95
N PHE A 30 13.37 -3.59 5.49
CA PHE A 30 14.28 -3.97 4.40
C PHE A 30 15.28 -5.05 4.82
N LYS A 31 15.47 -6.06 3.96
CA LYS A 31 16.63 -6.96 3.97
C LYS A 31 17.88 -6.21 3.54
N GLU A 32 17.71 -5.48 2.44
CA GLU A 32 18.71 -4.63 1.82
C GLU A 32 17.98 -3.40 1.26
N PRO A 33 18.49 -2.19 1.47
CA PRO A 33 17.89 -0.99 0.90
C PRO A 33 17.93 -1.09 -0.64
N PRO A 34 16.91 -0.56 -1.33
CA PRO A 34 16.92 -0.52 -2.79
C PRO A 34 18.06 0.35 -3.35
N PRO A 35 18.51 0.11 -4.59
CA PRO A 35 19.53 0.93 -5.22
C PRO A 35 19.03 2.38 -5.42
N ALA A 36 19.97 3.31 -5.36
CA ALA A 36 19.72 4.74 -5.56
C ALA A 36 19.46 5.14 -7.02
N VAL A 37 19.45 4.19 -7.96
CA VAL A 37 19.07 4.43 -9.36
C VAL A 37 18.06 3.35 -9.71
N ASN A 38 16.89 3.76 -10.20
CA ASN A 38 15.89 2.84 -10.73
C ASN A 38 15.10 3.51 -11.87
N ASP A 39 14.74 2.72 -12.88
CA ASP A 39 13.91 3.10 -14.02
C ASP A 39 12.47 2.52 -13.91
N SER A 40 12.01 2.30 -12.67
CA SER A 40 10.65 1.80 -12.43
C SER A 40 9.55 2.77 -12.90
N TYR A 41 9.91 4.04 -13.14
CA TYR A 41 9.02 5.08 -13.64
C TYR A 41 8.37 4.69 -14.97
N GLN A 42 9.14 4.21 -15.95
CA GLN A 42 8.61 3.85 -17.28
C GLN A 42 7.63 2.69 -17.20
N VAL A 43 7.88 1.73 -16.30
CA VAL A 43 6.98 0.61 -16.04
C VAL A 43 5.66 1.11 -15.45
N ALA A 44 5.72 2.02 -14.48
CA ALA A 44 4.53 2.61 -13.86
C ALA A 44 3.72 3.44 -14.87
N VAL A 45 4.37 4.28 -15.69
CA VAL A 45 3.73 5.06 -16.76
C VAL A 45 3.04 4.14 -17.78
N SER A 46 3.73 3.08 -18.21
CA SER A 46 3.18 2.10 -19.15
C SER A 46 1.94 1.41 -18.58
N ARG A 47 1.92 1.15 -17.27
CA ARG A 47 0.79 0.54 -16.57
C ARG A 47 -0.40 1.49 -16.50
N VAL A 48 -0.19 2.75 -16.15
CA VAL A 48 -1.26 3.76 -16.08
C VAL A 48 -1.88 3.98 -17.45
N LYS A 49 -1.08 4.15 -18.51
CA LYS A 49 -1.59 4.24 -19.90
C LYS A 49 -2.38 3.00 -20.32
N ARG A 50 -2.06 1.82 -19.79
CA ARG A 50 -2.85 0.59 -20.03
C ARG A 50 -4.19 0.65 -19.30
N VAL A 51 -4.22 1.13 -18.06
CA VAL A 51 -5.46 1.36 -17.29
C VAL A 51 -6.36 2.36 -18.01
N GLU A 52 -5.82 3.49 -18.44
CA GLU A 52 -6.55 4.52 -19.21
C GLU A 52 -7.18 3.94 -20.48
N ARG A 53 -6.41 3.16 -21.26
CA ARG A 53 -6.93 2.50 -22.47
C ARG A 53 -8.03 1.49 -22.15
N ALA A 54 -7.88 0.70 -21.09
CA ALA A 54 -8.89 -0.28 -20.68
C ALA A 54 -10.18 0.38 -20.19
N LEU A 55 -10.09 1.56 -19.60
CA LEU A 55 -11.23 2.31 -19.04
C LEU A 55 -11.84 3.32 -20.02
N LYS A 56 -11.21 3.59 -21.18
CA LYS A 56 -11.66 4.59 -22.16
C LYS A 56 -13.13 4.43 -22.59
N GLY A 57 -13.59 3.19 -22.73
CA GLY A 57 -14.98 2.85 -23.09
C GLY A 57 -15.91 2.60 -21.91
N GLN A 58 -15.46 2.83 -20.67
CA GLN A 58 -16.20 2.49 -19.45
C GLN A 58 -16.28 3.70 -18.51
N PRO A 59 -17.12 4.71 -18.82
CA PRO A 59 -17.15 6.00 -18.10
C PRO A 59 -17.39 5.86 -16.59
N THR A 60 -18.28 4.95 -16.20
CA THR A 60 -18.57 4.67 -14.79
C THR A 60 -17.34 4.16 -14.04
N LEU A 61 -16.61 3.20 -14.61
CA LEU A 61 -15.39 2.66 -13.98
C LEU A 61 -14.25 3.69 -13.98
N TRP A 62 -14.15 4.50 -15.04
CA TRP A 62 -13.20 5.62 -15.07
C TRP A 62 -13.48 6.63 -13.94
N SER A 63 -14.76 7.00 -13.75
CA SER A 63 -15.16 7.89 -12.67
C SER A 63 -14.81 7.31 -11.29
N MET A 64 -15.10 6.03 -11.06
CA MET A 64 -14.80 5.38 -9.78
C MET A 64 -13.29 5.26 -9.53
N TYR A 65 -12.51 4.99 -10.57
CA TYR A 65 -11.05 4.96 -10.49
C TYR A 65 -10.48 6.35 -10.16
N LYS A 66 -10.97 7.40 -10.84
CA LYS A 66 -10.61 8.79 -10.57
C LYS A 66 -10.97 9.20 -9.14
N GLU A 67 -12.19 8.90 -8.71
CA GLU A 67 -12.68 9.18 -7.35
C GLU A 67 -11.80 8.51 -6.29
N PHE A 68 -11.44 7.24 -6.48
CA PHE A 68 -10.55 6.53 -5.57
C PHE A 68 -9.18 7.20 -5.45
N MET A 69 -8.56 7.58 -6.57
CA MET A 69 -7.25 8.23 -6.56
C MET A 69 -7.33 9.64 -5.97
N CYS A 70 -8.37 10.42 -6.32
CA CYS A 70 -8.63 11.72 -5.68
C CYS A 70 -8.80 11.57 -4.16
N GLU A 71 -9.58 10.60 -3.67
CA GLU A 71 -9.76 10.36 -2.23
C GLU A 71 -8.42 10.10 -1.53
N TYR A 72 -7.53 9.34 -2.18
CA TYR A 72 -6.17 9.09 -1.69
C TYR A 72 -5.35 10.37 -1.52
N GLU A 73 -5.43 11.29 -2.48
CA GLU A 73 -4.74 12.58 -2.41
C GLU A 73 -5.33 13.47 -1.32
N HIS A 74 -6.66 13.67 -1.33
CA HIS A 74 -7.35 14.55 -0.38
C HIS A 74 -7.22 14.09 1.08
N SER A 75 -7.06 12.77 1.30
CA SER A 75 -6.90 12.19 2.64
C SER A 75 -5.44 12.14 3.12
N ASP A 76 -4.51 12.79 2.41
CA ASP A 76 -3.07 12.74 2.67
C ASP A 76 -2.49 11.31 2.63
N HIS A 77 -3.17 10.36 1.99
CA HIS A 77 -2.66 8.99 1.80
C HIS A 77 -1.64 8.91 0.68
N MET A 78 -1.65 9.87 -0.23
CA MET A 78 -0.60 10.12 -1.20
C MET A 78 -0.37 11.62 -1.36
N LYS A 79 0.86 12.01 -1.71
CA LYS A 79 1.27 13.41 -1.85
C LYS A 79 1.97 13.63 -3.17
N LEU A 80 1.64 14.74 -3.84
CA LEU A 80 2.32 15.17 -5.06
C LEU A 80 3.81 15.39 -4.76
N VAL A 81 4.68 14.87 -5.63
CA VAL A 81 6.11 15.16 -5.58
C VAL A 81 6.34 16.53 -6.22
N GLN A 82 6.97 17.43 -5.48
CA GLN A 82 7.22 18.78 -5.98
C GLN A 82 8.40 18.80 -6.98
N PRO A 83 8.35 19.67 -8.00
CA PRO A 83 9.48 19.89 -8.89
C PRO A 83 10.72 20.32 -8.08
N GLY A 84 11.82 19.58 -8.20
CA GLY A 84 13.08 19.86 -7.48
C GLY A 84 13.33 18.99 -6.24
N GLU A 85 12.36 18.19 -5.77
CA GLU A 85 12.66 17.13 -4.82
C GLU A 85 13.52 16.05 -5.52
N GLN A 86 14.78 15.91 -5.08
CA GLN A 86 15.71 14.89 -5.59
C GLN A 86 15.14 13.49 -5.33
N GLN A 87 15.12 12.67 -6.38
CA GLN A 87 14.68 11.28 -6.35
C GLN A 87 15.81 10.36 -6.76
N PRO A 88 15.91 9.23 -6.08
CA PRO A 88 15.32 8.04 -6.68
C PRO A 88 14.07 7.57 -5.94
N LEU A 89 12.89 7.70 -6.56
CA LEU A 89 11.68 7.01 -6.10
C LEU A 89 11.58 5.65 -6.75
N ILE A 90 11.14 4.65 -6.00
CA ILE A 90 10.64 3.41 -6.59
C ILE A 90 9.17 3.60 -6.89
N TYR A 91 8.83 3.53 -8.17
CA TYR A 91 7.47 3.63 -8.65
C TYR A 91 6.81 2.25 -8.67
N LEU A 92 5.73 2.13 -7.90
CA LEU A 92 4.83 0.99 -7.89
C LEU A 92 3.79 1.17 -9.01
N PRO A 93 3.77 0.31 -10.02
CA PRO A 93 2.67 0.26 -10.97
C PRO A 93 1.37 -0.03 -10.22
N HIS A 94 0.25 0.46 -10.73
CA HIS A 94 -1.03 0.16 -10.11
C HIS A 94 -2.12 -0.10 -11.14
N HIS A 95 -3.19 -0.75 -10.71
CA HIS A 95 -4.34 -1.08 -11.55
C HIS A 95 -5.62 -1.15 -10.72
N HIS A 96 -6.76 -1.00 -11.39
CA HIS A 96 -8.06 -1.15 -10.78
C HIS A 96 -8.45 -2.64 -10.68
N VAL A 97 -9.16 -2.98 -9.60
CA VAL A 97 -9.78 -4.28 -9.40
C VAL A 97 -11.26 -4.05 -9.08
N CYS A 98 -12.13 -4.67 -9.87
CA CYS A 98 -13.58 -4.62 -9.70
C CYS A 98 -14.09 -5.90 -9.06
N ARG A 99 -14.98 -5.77 -8.07
CA ARG A 99 -15.71 -6.91 -7.49
C ARG A 99 -17.17 -6.78 -7.87
N LEU A 100 -17.52 -7.28 -9.07
CA LEU A 100 -18.85 -7.16 -9.68
C LEU A 100 -19.97 -7.88 -8.90
N ALA A 101 -19.62 -8.87 -8.07
CA ALA A 101 -20.58 -9.67 -7.28
C ALA A 101 -20.98 -9.05 -5.93
N SER A 102 -20.55 -7.82 -5.64
CA SER A 102 -20.89 -7.09 -4.41
C SER A 102 -22.05 -6.14 -4.66
N SER A 103 -23.07 -6.14 -3.80
CA SER A 103 -24.22 -5.22 -3.86
C SER A 103 -23.81 -3.74 -3.88
N SER A 104 -22.58 -3.42 -3.42
CA SER A 104 -21.89 -2.17 -3.72
C SER A 104 -20.63 -2.47 -4.51
N THR A 105 -20.62 -2.20 -5.81
CA THR A 105 -19.38 -2.33 -6.59
C THR A 105 -18.42 -1.25 -6.10
N LYS A 106 -17.47 -1.58 -5.21
CA LYS A 106 -16.37 -0.67 -4.83
C LYS A 106 -15.15 -1.04 -5.64
N LEU A 107 -14.89 -0.30 -6.72
CA LEU A 107 -13.61 -0.34 -7.42
C LEU A 107 -12.50 -0.03 -6.42
N ARG A 108 -11.40 -0.79 -6.46
CA ARG A 108 -10.22 -0.56 -5.64
C ARG A 108 -9.00 -0.46 -6.52
N VAL A 109 -8.04 0.39 -6.14
CA VAL A 109 -6.72 0.41 -6.78
C VAL A 109 -5.75 -0.43 -5.95
N VAL A 110 -4.98 -1.27 -6.64
CA VAL A 110 -3.93 -2.11 -6.06
C VAL A 110 -2.59 -1.62 -6.58
N PHE A 111 -1.64 -1.42 -5.67
CA PHE A 111 -0.27 -1.04 -5.96
C PHE A 111 0.60 -2.31 -6.01
N ASP A 112 1.35 -2.49 -7.09
CA ASP A 112 2.09 -3.73 -7.34
C ASP A 112 3.51 -3.69 -6.77
N GLY A 113 3.64 -4.08 -5.51
CA GLY A 113 4.93 -4.26 -4.84
C GLY A 113 5.79 -5.39 -5.39
N SER A 114 5.24 -6.24 -6.28
CA SER A 114 5.94 -7.37 -6.89
C SER A 114 6.45 -7.06 -8.29
N SER A 115 6.17 -5.86 -8.81
CA SER A 115 6.78 -5.40 -10.06
C SER A 115 8.28 -5.32 -9.88
N LYS A 116 9.02 -5.95 -10.80
CA LYS A 116 10.47 -5.91 -10.82
C LYS A 116 10.96 -4.53 -11.27
N ILE A 117 12.10 -4.13 -10.71
CA ILE A 117 12.89 -2.99 -11.18
C ILE A 117 14.10 -3.51 -12.00
N ASP A 118 14.99 -2.62 -12.42
CA ASP A 118 16.05 -2.90 -13.39
C ASP A 118 17.00 -4.03 -12.98
N ASP A 119 17.23 -4.20 -11.68
CA ASP A 119 18.05 -5.28 -11.13
C ASP A 119 17.34 -6.64 -11.06
N GLY A 120 16.11 -6.73 -11.56
CA GLY A 120 15.30 -7.94 -11.58
C GLY A 120 14.64 -8.30 -10.24
N CYS A 121 14.84 -7.51 -9.19
CA CYS A 121 14.19 -7.67 -7.88
C CYS A 121 12.96 -6.76 -7.77
N SER A 122 11.95 -7.18 -7.01
CA SER A 122 10.82 -6.30 -6.64
C SER A 122 11.03 -5.66 -5.27
N LEU A 123 10.21 -4.65 -4.94
CA LEU A 123 10.19 -4.11 -3.58
C LEU A 123 9.86 -5.21 -2.56
N ASN A 124 8.92 -6.10 -2.89
CA ASN A 124 8.57 -7.24 -2.04
C ASN A 124 9.73 -8.24 -1.84
N ASP A 125 10.59 -8.42 -2.84
CA ASP A 125 11.78 -9.27 -2.69
C ASP A 125 12.80 -8.67 -1.74
N ARG A 126 12.86 -7.34 -1.66
CA ARG A 126 13.76 -6.58 -0.78
C ARG A 126 13.25 -6.46 0.65
N LEU A 127 11.95 -6.63 0.88
CA LEU A 127 11.34 -6.61 2.22
C LEU A 127 11.41 -7.98 2.90
N TYR A 128 11.63 -7.99 4.21
CA TYR A 128 11.44 -9.20 5.00
C TYR A 128 9.97 -9.63 4.95
N ARG A 129 9.75 -10.88 4.56
CA ARG A 129 8.44 -11.51 4.69
C ARG A 129 8.23 -11.83 6.16
N ASP A 130 7.24 -11.19 6.74
CA ASP A 130 6.88 -11.41 8.12
C ASP A 130 6.15 -12.73 8.36
N HIS A 131 6.10 -13.12 9.64
CA HIS A 131 5.29 -14.25 10.05
C HIS A 131 3.81 -13.87 10.13
N LYS A 132 2.95 -14.85 9.86
CA LYS A 132 1.50 -14.67 9.91
C LYS A 132 1.06 -14.42 11.35
N LEU A 133 0.63 -13.18 11.64
CA LEU A 133 0.02 -12.80 12.93
C LEU A 133 -1.47 -13.15 13.02
N GLN A 134 -2.11 -13.47 11.90
CA GLN A 134 -3.52 -13.85 11.84
C GLN A 134 -3.75 -15.13 12.63
N LYS A 135 -4.63 -15.06 13.63
CA LYS A 135 -5.12 -16.25 14.34
C LYS A 135 -5.94 -17.12 13.39
N ASN A 136 -6.07 -18.41 13.71
CA ASN A 136 -6.91 -19.32 12.96
C ASN A 136 -8.39 -18.87 13.06
N ILE A 137 -9.07 -18.80 11.91
CA ILE A 137 -10.47 -18.39 11.86
C ILE A 137 -11.41 -19.37 12.60
N VAL A 138 -11.09 -20.67 12.58
CA VAL A 138 -11.86 -21.70 13.29
C VAL A 138 -11.77 -21.48 14.80
N ASP A 139 -10.57 -21.17 15.30
CA ASP A 139 -10.38 -20.88 16.72
C ASP A 139 -11.14 -19.61 17.11
N ILE A 140 -11.06 -18.55 16.29
CA ILE A 140 -11.80 -17.30 16.53
C ILE A 140 -13.31 -17.57 16.62
N ILE A 141 -13.88 -18.24 15.62
CA ILE A 141 -15.33 -18.51 15.55
C ILE A 141 -15.78 -19.41 16.72
N THR A 142 -14.99 -20.43 17.06
CA THR A 142 -15.29 -21.34 18.17
C THR A 142 -15.33 -20.58 19.49
N HIS A 143 -14.34 -19.73 19.80
CA HIS A 143 -14.35 -18.88 21.00
C HIS A 143 -15.52 -17.90 20.99
N PHE A 144 -15.86 -17.35 19.82
CA PHE A 144 -16.98 -16.42 19.66
C PHE A 144 -18.32 -17.05 20.06
N ARG A 145 -18.49 -18.36 19.87
CA ARG A 145 -19.71 -19.11 20.20
C ARG A 145 -19.84 -19.46 21.69
N PHE A 146 -18.75 -19.43 22.46
CA PHE A 146 -18.79 -19.70 23.90
C PHE A 146 -19.26 -18.50 24.72
N LEU A 147 -19.20 -17.29 24.17
CA LEU A 147 -19.60 -16.07 24.85
C LEU A 147 -21.08 -15.75 24.57
N ALA A 148 -21.84 -15.42 25.62
CA ALA A 148 -23.26 -15.08 25.49
C ALA A 148 -23.50 -13.75 24.75
N ILE A 149 -22.52 -12.83 24.80
CA ILE A 149 -22.58 -11.50 24.18
C ILE A 149 -21.22 -11.22 23.54
N VAL A 150 -21.24 -10.67 22.33
CA VAL A 150 -20.05 -10.40 21.51
C VAL A 150 -20.19 -9.06 20.80
N PHE A 151 -19.08 -8.35 20.66
CA PHE A 151 -18.99 -7.10 19.90
C PHE A 151 -18.19 -7.30 18.63
N THR A 152 -18.67 -6.73 17.53
CA THR A 152 -17.97 -6.69 16.25
C THR A 152 -17.80 -5.24 15.82
N ALA A 153 -16.63 -4.94 15.24
CA ALA A 153 -16.33 -3.64 14.68
C ALA A 153 -15.47 -3.85 13.43
N ASP A 154 -15.70 -3.02 12.40
CA ASP A 154 -14.86 -2.98 11.20
C ASP A 154 -13.97 -1.73 11.26
N ILE A 155 -12.68 -1.90 10.99
CA ILE A 155 -11.74 -0.78 10.90
C ILE A 155 -11.72 -0.31 9.46
N CYS A 156 -12.52 0.72 9.18
CA CYS A 156 -12.60 1.36 7.88
C CYS A 156 -11.21 1.74 7.36
N GLN A 157 -10.87 1.23 6.18
CA GLN A 157 -9.60 1.52 5.50
C GLN A 157 -8.36 1.24 6.36
N MET A 158 -8.38 0.16 7.16
CA MET A 158 -7.36 -0.19 8.15
C MET A 158 -5.90 0.14 7.78
N PHE A 159 -5.43 -0.25 6.59
CA PHE A 159 -4.04 0.00 6.19
C PHE A 159 -3.73 1.49 6.02
N ARG A 160 -4.70 2.28 5.52
CA ARG A 160 -4.56 3.73 5.34
C ARG A 160 -4.52 4.49 6.68
N GLN A 161 -4.91 3.86 7.78
CA GLN A 161 -4.80 4.44 9.13
C GLN A 161 -3.37 4.40 9.69
N ILE A 162 -2.46 3.70 9.01
CA ILE A 162 -1.07 3.52 9.42
C ILE A 162 -0.19 4.27 8.44
N GLN A 163 0.56 5.24 8.95
CA GLN A 163 1.53 6.01 8.18
C GLN A 163 2.81 5.21 7.99
N VAL A 164 3.47 5.40 6.86
CA VAL A 164 4.85 4.98 6.61
C VAL A 164 5.74 6.18 6.89
N ASP A 165 6.84 5.94 7.61
CA ASP A 165 7.82 6.97 7.91
C ASP A 165 8.32 7.68 6.65
N ARG A 166 8.56 9.00 6.75
CA ARG A 166 8.93 9.86 5.62
C ARG A 166 10.14 9.35 4.85
N GLU A 167 11.12 8.77 5.54
CA GLU A 167 12.32 8.21 4.89
C GLU A 167 11.99 7.00 4.01
N ASP A 168 10.93 6.25 4.32
CA ASP A 168 10.58 5.03 3.58
C ASP A 168 9.51 5.29 2.52
N GLN A 169 8.84 6.46 2.54
CA GLN A 169 7.87 6.87 1.52
C GLN A 169 8.50 6.98 0.12
N GLN A 170 9.82 7.19 0.04
CA GLN A 170 10.52 7.22 -1.24
C GLN A 170 10.46 5.89 -2.01
N PHE A 171 10.16 4.78 -1.32
CA PHE A 171 10.04 3.47 -1.93
C PHE A 171 8.61 3.13 -2.39
N GLN A 172 7.68 4.07 -2.20
CA GLN A 172 6.26 3.91 -2.57
C GLN A 172 5.81 5.04 -3.49
N GLY A 173 6.62 5.35 -4.51
CA GLY A 173 6.23 6.27 -5.57
C GLY A 173 5.12 5.67 -6.44
N VAL A 174 4.26 6.52 -7.01
CA VAL A 174 3.28 6.14 -8.03
C VAL A 174 3.15 7.28 -9.02
N VAL A 175 2.68 6.98 -10.23
CA VAL A 175 2.40 8.00 -11.25
C VAL A 175 0.91 8.03 -11.52
N TRP A 176 0.29 9.20 -11.65
CA TRP A 176 -1.13 9.30 -11.93
C TRP A 176 -1.48 10.64 -12.58
N ARG A 177 -2.64 10.69 -13.24
CA ARG A 177 -3.27 11.91 -13.75
C ARG A 177 -4.77 11.71 -13.81
N ASP A 178 -5.50 12.79 -13.59
CA ASP A 178 -6.95 12.79 -13.54
C ASP A 178 -7.60 12.88 -14.94
N ASP A 179 -6.79 13.20 -15.95
CA ASP A 179 -7.17 13.37 -17.35
C ASP A 179 -6.03 12.88 -18.27
N PRO A 180 -6.29 11.96 -19.23
CA PRO A 180 -5.30 11.46 -20.17
C PRO A 180 -4.66 12.51 -21.10
N SER A 181 -5.24 13.72 -21.21
CA SER A 181 -4.67 14.83 -21.97
C SER A 181 -3.61 15.63 -21.19
N LYS A 182 -3.61 15.55 -19.86
CA LYS A 182 -2.67 16.26 -18.98
C LYS A 182 -1.34 15.51 -18.83
N PRO A 183 -0.24 16.19 -18.45
CA PRO A 183 0.99 15.49 -18.10
C PRO A 183 0.78 14.52 -16.93
N ILE A 184 1.47 13.38 -16.97
CA ILE A 184 1.49 12.43 -15.85
C ILE A 184 2.26 13.06 -14.69
N GLN A 185 1.71 12.99 -13.49
CA GLN A 185 2.31 13.50 -12.26
C GLN A 185 2.82 12.37 -11.38
N SER A 186 3.82 12.67 -10.56
CA SER A 186 4.42 11.72 -9.62
C SER A 186 3.92 11.99 -8.21
N TYR A 187 3.59 10.93 -7.49
CA TYR A 187 3.08 10.95 -6.13
C TYR A 187 3.89 10.00 -5.25
N ARG A 188 3.93 10.28 -3.95
CA ARG A 188 4.45 9.36 -2.91
C ARG A 188 3.30 8.89 -2.05
N LEU A 189 3.16 7.58 -1.85
CA LEU A 189 2.21 7.03 -0.90
C LEU A 189 2.75 7.25 0.52
N ALA A 190 1.92 7.83 1.38
CA ALA A 190 2.28 8.16 2.76
C ALA A 190 1.90 7.06 3.76
N THR A 191 0.98 6.17 3.40
CA THR A 191 0.40 5.15 4.28
C THR A 191 0.84 3.74 3.90
N VAL A 192 0.56 2.76 4.78
CA VAL A 192 0.71 1.34 4.44
C VAL A 192 -0.26 1.00 3.32
N THR A 193 0.26 0.47 2.22
CA THR A 193 -0.51 0.25 0.99
C THR A 193 -0.76 -1.23 0.72
N TYR A 194 -1.88 -1.53 0.05
CA TYR A 194 -2.17 -2.88 -0.41
C TYR A 194 -1.14 -3.28 -1.46
N GLY A 195 -0.64 -4.52 -1.39
CA GLY A 195 0.28 -5.11 -2.37
C GLY A 195 1.73 -5.21 -1.92
N LEU A 196 2.09 -4.61 -0.77
CA LEU A 196 3.35 -4.92 -0.10
C LEU A 196 3.19 -6.16 0.80
N ILE A 197 4.26 -6.94 0.87
CA ILE A 197 4.29 -8.19 1.63
C ILE A 197 4.24 -7.99 3.15
N THR A 198 4.57 -6.79 3.62
CA THR A 198 4.64 -6.39 5.02
C THR A 198 3.34 -5.77 5.53
N SER A 199 2.46 -5.30 4.62
CA SER A 199 1.23 -4.58 4.99
C SER A 199 0.32 -5.34 5.95
N PRO A 200 0.04 -6.66 5.76
CA PRO A 200 -0.79 -7.41 6.70
C PRO A 200 -0.18 -7.52 8.09
N TYR A 201 1.16 -7.62 8.17
CA TYR A 201 1.87 -7.70 9.43
C TYR A 201 1.78 -6.38 10.19
N HIS A 202 2.13 -5.25 9.54
CA HIS A 202 2.02 -3.92 10.16
C HIS A 202 0.60 -3.65 10.67
N ALA A 203 -0.40 -3.96 9.86
CA ALA A 203 -1.80 -3.79 10.21
C ALA A 203 -2.20 -4.53 11.49
N LEU A 204 -1.82 -5.80 11.60
CA LEU A 204 -2.17 -6.60 12.78
C LEU A 204 -1.30 -6.26 13.98
N ARG A 205 -0.04 -5.88 13.76
CA ARG A 205 0.91 -5.64 14.84
C ARG A 205 0.61 -4.36 15.61
N VAL A 206 0.13 -3.30 14.96
CA VAL A 206 -0.28 -2.05 15.65
C VAL A 206 -1.53 -2.21 16.53
N LEU A 207 -2.28 -3.30 16.36
CA LEU A 207 -3.45 -3.63 17.18
C LEU A 207 -3.14 -4.55 18.36
N LYS A 208 -1.94 -5.13 18.41
CA LYS A 208 -1.50 -6.02 19.49
C LYS A 208 -0.72 -5.24 20.54
#